data_AF-A0A0F9RPJ3-F1
#
_entry.id   AF-A0A0F9RPJ3-F1
#
_cell.length_a   1.000
_cell.length_b   1.000
_cell.length_c   1.000
_cell.angle_alpha   90.00
_cell.angle_beta   90.00
_cell.angle_gamma   90.00
#
_symmetry.space_group_name_H-M   'P 1'
#
loop_
_entity.id
_entity.type
_entity.pdbx_description
1 polymer ?
#
loop_
_entity_poly.entity_id
_entity_poly.type
_entity_poly.pdbx_seq_one_letter_code
_entity_poly.pdbx_strand_id
1 'polypeptide(L)'
;MRLIDLNPQWVRHGGGGITHGGKPVSERKRVGLGYDCPCGCGDRRYVPFANPEDGQGPLKSENPAWERTGTDFETLTLSPSIRHVPVDPDDCSWHGWIKNGEVTNA
;
A
#
# COMPACT_ATOMS: atom_id res chain seq x y z
N MET A 1 4.83 -12.84 10.51
CA MET A 1 3.72 -12.18 11.25
C MET A 1 2.53 -12.02 10.31
N ARG A 2 1.30 -11.77 10.79
CA ARG A 2 0.15 -11.58 9.89
C ARG A 2 -0.02 -10.11 9.57
N LEU A 3 -0.49 -9.79 8.36
CA LEU A 3 -0.78 -8.42 7.94
C LEU A 3 -1.83 -7.76 8.84
N ILE A 4 -2.82 -8.54 9.28
CA ILE A 4 -3.85 -8.07 10.21
C ILE A 4 -3.30 -7.61 11.56
N ASP A 5 -2.10 -8.07 11.94
CA ASP A 5 -1.42 -7.65 13.17
C ASP A 5 -0.77 -6.26 13.02
N LEU A 6 -0.71 -5.72 11.79
CA LEU A 6 -0.03 -4.47 11.42
C LEU A 6 -1.01 -3.34 11.13
N ASN A 7 -2.20 -3.37 11.73
CA ASN A 7 -3.22 -2.33 11.60
C ASN A 7 -3.46 -1.89 10.12
N PRO A 8 -3.78 -2.85 9.23
CA PRO A 8 -3.88 -2.60 7.81
C PRO A 8 -5.12 -1.79 7.47
N GLN A 9 -5.01 -0.94 6.47
CA GLN A 9 -6.07 -0.06 5.99
C GLN A 9 -6.04 0.01 4.46
N TRP A 10 -7.23 -0.04 3.86
CA TRP A 10 -7.37 0.24 2.44
C TRP A 10 -7.27 1.74 2.19
N VAL A 11 -6.38 2.11 1.27
CA VAL A 11 -6.20 3.51 0.90
C VAL A 11 -7.30 3.92 -0.08
N ARG A 12 -7.77 5.17 0.07
CA ARG A 12 -8.73 5.83 -0.83
C ARG A 12 -8.02 6.99 -1.53
N HIS A 13 -8.52 7.38 -2.70
CA HIS A 13 -8.04 8.53 -3.45
C HIS A 13 -9.21 9.38 -3.93
N GLY A 14 -9.07 10.70 -3.89
CA GLY A 14 -10.15 11.62 -4.25
C GLY A 14 -11.32 11.61 -3.27
N GLY A 15 -12.48 12.05 -3.73
CA GLY A 15 -13.71 12.12 -2.94
C GLY A 15 -14.15 13.55 -2.61
N GLY A 16 -15.19 13.66 -1.79
CA GLY A 16 -15.82 14.93 -1.46
C GLY A 16 -14.81 15.95 -0.93
N GLY A 17 -14.74 17.12 -1.56
CA GLY A 17 -13.81 18.20 -1.18
C GLY A 17 -12.38 18.05 -1.68
N ILE A 18 -12.02 16.91 -2.31
CA ILE A 18 -10.68 16.72 -2.86
C ILE A 18 -10.63 17.25 -4.29
N THR A 19 -9.69 18.15 -4.55
CA THR A 19 -9.46 18.73 -5.87
C THR A 19 -7.99 18.65 -6.27
N HIS A 20 -7.72 18.60 -7.58
CA HIS A 20 -6.38 18.67 -8.16
C HIS A 20 -6.39 19.71 -9.28
N GLY A 21 -5.57 20.76 -9.16
CA GLY A 21 -5.60 21.89 -10.10
C GLY A 21 -6.99 22.57 -10.18
N GLY A 22 -7.72 22.63 -9.05
CA GLY A 22 -9.06 23.19 -8.97
C GLY A 22 -10.17 22.29 -9.54
N LYS A 23 -9.86 21.09 -10.04
CA LYS A 23 -10.85 20.13 -10.55
C LYS A 23 -11.15 19.05 -9.52
N PRO A 24 -12.42 18.67 -9.28
CA PRO A 24 -12.77 17.57 -8.40
C PRO A 24 -12.09 16.26 -8.83
N VAL A 25 -11.57 15.51 -7.86
CA VAL A 25 -10.99 14.19 -8.08
C VAL A 25 -12.03 13.15 -7.69
N SER A 26 -12.40 12.30 -8.65
CA SER A 26 -13.36 11.23 -8.40
C SER A 26 -12.85 10.28 -7.32
N GLU A 27 -13.76 9.83 -6.46
CA GLU A 27 -13.41 8.86 -5.43
C GLU A 27 -13.02 7.52 -6.04
N ARG A 28 -11.91 6.98 -5.54
CA ARG A 28 -11.46 5.61 -5.76
C ARG A 28 -11.19 4.96 -4.42
N LYS A 29 -11.58 3.70 -4.28
CA LYS A 29 -11.41 2.91 -3.05
C LYS A 29 -10.43 1.78 -3.32
N ARG A 30 -9.70 1.36 -2.27
CA ARG A 30 -8.78 0.21 -2.33
C ARG A 30 -7.73 0.36 -3.43
N VAL A 31 -7.17 1.56 -3.54
CA VAL A 31 -6.12 1.89 -4.52
C VAL A 31 -4.71 1.58 -4.01
N GLY A 32 -4.60 1.17 -2.75
CA GLY A 32 -3.36 0.75 -2.12
C GLY A 32 -3.60 0.21 -0.71
N LEU A 33 -2.50 -0.15 -0.05
CA LEU A 33 -2.47 -0.65 1.32
C LEU A 33 -1.67 0.32 2.20
N GLY A 34 -2.23 0.71 3.34
CA GLY A 34 -1.50 1.34 4.44
C GLY A 34 -1.41 0.37 5.62
N TYR A 35 -0.25 0.27 6.28
CA TYR A 35 -0.04 -0.63 7.43
C TYR A 35 1.15 -0.18 8.28
N ASP A 36 1.28 -0.66 9.51
CA ASP A 36 2.42 -0.34 10.39
C ASP A 36 3.66 -1.13 9.97
N CYS A 37 4.85 -0.51 10.08
CA CYS A 37 6.10 -1.16 9.68
C CYS A 37 6.35 -2.45 10.48
N PRO A 38 6.62 -3.59 9.81
CA PRO A 38 6.92 -4.88 10.46
C PRO A 38 8.14 -4.83 11.39
N CYS A 39 9.00 -3.86 11.17
CA CYS A 39 10.20 -3.59 11.95
C CYS A 39 9.90 -3.05 13.37
N GLY A 40 8.69 -2.56 13.64
CA GLY A 40 8.33 -1.97 14.93
C GLY A 40 8.82 -0.53 15.16
N CYS A 41 9.26 0.20 14.12
CA CYS A 41 9.75 1.58 14.26
C CYS A 41 8.65 2.63 14.52
N GLY A 42 7.37 2.24 14.43
CA GLY A 42 6.23 3.15 14.59
C GLY A 42 5.77 3.84 13.30
N ASP A 43 6.52 3.73 12.20
CA ASP A 43 6.13 4.31 10.92
C ASP A 43 5.00 3.53 10.25
N ARG A 44 4.14 4.25 9.53
CA ARG A 44 3.21 3.64 8.57
C ARG A 44 3.86 3.53 7.19
N ARG A 45 3.62 2.40 6.53
CA ARG A 45 4.01 2.12 5.16
C ARG A 45 2.80 2.24 4.25
N TYR A 46 3.04 2.74 3.04
CA TYR A 46 2.06 2.82 1.97
C TYR A 46 2.56 2.04 0.76
N VAL A 47 1.68 1.24 0.17
CA VAL A 47 1.95 0.45 -1.02
C VAL A 47 0.83 0.70 -2.05
N PRO A 48 1.08 1.45 -3.12
CA PRO A 48 0.12 1.66 -4.19
C PRO A 48 -0.07 0.39 -5.02
N PHE A 49 -1.29 0.14 -5.51
CA PHE A 49 -1.58 -1.01 -6.35
C PHE A 49 -1.46 -0.71 -7.84
N ALA A 50 -0.83 -1.62 -8.58
CA ALA A 50 -0.78 -1.63 -10.03
C ALA A 50 -2.14 -2.01 -10.64
N ASN A 51 -2.87 -2.90 -9.96
CA ASN A 51 -4.18 -3.43 -10.36
C ASN A 51 -5.22 -3.24 -9.24
N PRO A 52 -5.67 -2.01 -8.97
CA PRO A 52 -6.69 -1.76 -7.95
C PRO A 52 -8.03 -2.41 -8.30
N GLU A 53 -8.84 -2.71 -7.29
CA GLU A 53 -10.11 -3.45 -7.44
C GLU A 53 -11.17 -2.69 -8.27
N ASP A 54 -11.01 -1.38 -8.45
CA ASP A 54 -11.93 -0.57 -9.26
C ASP A 54 -11.71 -0.69 -10.77
N GLY A 55 -10.68 -1.42 -11.22
CA GLY A 55 -10.39 -1.66 -12.63
C GLY A 55 -9.85 -0.45 -13.41
N GLN A 56 -9.61 0.70 -12.76
CA GLN A 56 -9.19 1.93 -13.43
C GLN A 56 -7.66 2.05 -13.60
N GLY A 57 -6.91 0.98 -13.35
CA GLY A 57 -5.44 0.96 -13.40
C GLY A 57 -4.79 1.75 -12.26
N PRO A 58 -3.45 1.84 -12.23
CA PRO A 58 -2.72 2.47 -11.12
C PRO A 58 -3.01 3.97 -11.02
N LEU A 59 -2.78 4.53 -9.83
CA LEU A 59 -2.71 5.99 -9.69
C LEU A 59 -1.47 6.49 -10.46
N LYS A 60 -1.68 7.39 -11.43
CA LYS A 60 -0.63 7.82 -12.37
C LYS A 60 0.62 8.43 -11.71
N SER A 61 0.49 8.99 -10.51
CA SER A 61 1.59 9.59 -9.74
C SER A 61 2.41 8.59 -8.93
N GLU A 62 1.95 7.35 -8.79
CA GLU A 62 2.47 6.40 -7.81
C GLU A 62 3.25 5.28 -8.49
N ASN A 63 4.55 5.51 -8.73
CA ASN A 63 5.50 4.47 -9.15
C ASN A 63 6.63 4.36 -8.11
N PRO A 64 7.09 3.14 -7.76
CA PRO A 64 6.60 1.84 -8.24
C PRO A 64 5.25 1.45 -7.64
N ALA A 65 4.49 0.61 -8.36
CA ALA A 65 3.21 0.05 -7.92
C ALA A 65 3.27 -1.49 -7.86
N TRP A 66 2.50 -2.09 -6.95
CA TRP A 66 2.51 -3.53 -6.68
C TRP A 66 1.28 -4.21 -7.25
N GLU A 67 1.49 -5.33 -7.93
CA GLU A 67 0.40 -6.23 -8.29
C GLU A 67 -0.15 -6.91 -7.04
N ARG A 68 -1.48 -6.97 -6.92
CA ARG A 68 -2.19 -7.64 -5.85
C ARG A 68 -3.00 -8.84 -6.35
N THR A 69 -3.13 -9.83 -5.47
CA THR A 69 -4.17 -10.87 -5.51
C THR A 69 -4.76 -11.06 -4.11
N GLY A 70 -5.89 -11.76 -3.99
CA GLY A 70 -6.71 -11.78 -2.77
C GLY A 70 -7.65 -10.58 -2.70
N THR A 71 -8.58 -10.58 -1.75
CA THR A 71 -9.68 -9.58 -1.63
C THR A 71 -9.73 -8.88 -0.27
N ASP A 72 -9.05 -9.45 0.72
CA ASP A 72 -9.02 -9.03 2.12
C ASP A 72 -7.56 -9.05 2.64
N PHE A 73 -7.35 -8.66 3.90
CA PHE A 73 -6.01 -8.58 4.47
C PHE A 73 -5.41 -9.96 4.77
N GLU A 74 -6.26 -10.95 5.00
CA GLU A 74 -5.92 -12.32 5.36
C GLU A 74 -5.39 -13.12 4.17
N THR A 75 -5.83 -12.78 2.95
CA THR A 75 -5.47 -13.46 1.70
C THR A 75 -4.59 -12.60 0.78
N LEU A 76 -4.36 -11.33 1.13
CA LEU A 76 -3.60 -10.40 0.30
C LEU A 76 -2.22 -10.96 -0.04
N THR A 77 -1.88 -10.94 -1.33
CA THR A 77 -0.53 -11.22 -1.82
C THR A 77 -0.09 -10.08 -2.72
N LEU A 78 1.11 -9.57 -2.49
CA LEU A 78 1.71 -8.48 -3.27
C LEU A 78 2.96 -8.95 -4.02
N SER A 79 3.13 -8.45 -5.24
CA SER A 79 4.28 -8.69 -6.10
C SER A 79 4.71 -7.38 -6.78
N PRO A 80 6.02 -7.07 -6.89
CA PRO A 80 7.15 -7.82 -6.36
C PRO A 80 7.28 -7.68 -4.83
N SER A 81 8.43 -8.04 -4.24
CA SER A 81 8.74 -7.68 -2.85
C SER A 81 8.61 -6.18 -2.63
N ILE A 82 8.29 -5.77 -1.41
CA ILE A 82 8.19 -4.38 -1.01
C ILE A 82 9.53 -3.97 -0.43
N ARG A 83 10.22 -3.04 -1.10
CA ARG A 83 11.44 -2.42 -0.59
C ARG A 83 11.12 -0.98 -0.21
N HIS A 84 11.14 -0.68 1.08
CA HIS A 84 11.12 0.69 1.56
C HIS A 84 12.52 1.28 1.41
N VAL A 85 12.64 2.35 0.62
CA VAL A 85 13.88 3.11 0.51
C VAL A 85 13.79 4.24 1.52
N PRO A 86 14.69 4.29 2.52
CA PRO A 86 14.70 5.37 3.51
C PRO A 86 14.97 6.72 2.81
N VAL A 87 14.37 7.80 3.32
CA VAL A 87 14.70 9.15 2.84
C VAL A 87 15.88 9.69 3.65
N ASP A 88 15.86 9.46 4.97
CA ASP A 88 16.95 9.80 5.88
C ASP A 88 17.74 8.56 6.33
N PRO A 89 19.05 8.66 6.65
CA PRO A 89 19.86 7.52 7.08
C PRO A 89 19.32 6.77 8.32
N ASP A 90 18.57 7.47 9.16
CA ASP A 90 17.97 6.93 10.39
C ASP A 90 16.58 6.32 10.15
N ASP A 91 16.01 6.44 8.94
CA ASP A 91 14.73 5.84 8.60
C ASP A 91 14.84 4.31 8.45
N CYS A 92 13.77 3.63 8.83
CA CYS A 92 13.72 2.19 8.65
C CYS A 92 13.70 1.81 7.14
N SER A 93 14.61 0.90 6.79
CA SER A 93 14.79 0.33 5.45
C SER A 93 14.19 -1.07 5.32
N TRP A 94 12.94 -1.25 5.70
CA TRP A 94 12.32 -2.58 5.64
C TRP A 94 12.20 -3.09 4.19
N HIS A 95 12.60 -4.35 3.97
CA HIS A 95 12.42 -5.06 2.71
C HIS A 95 11.82 -6.44 2.99
N GLY A 96 10.69 -6.72 2.37
CA GLY A 96 10.02 -8.00 2.57
C GLY A 96 8.88 -8.29 1.61
N TRP A 97 8.03 -9.23 2.01
CA TRP A 97 6.95 -9.77 1.20
C TRP A 97 5.64 -9.75 1.99
N ILE A 98 4.53 -9.66 1.25
CA ILE A 98 3.19 -9.98 1.74
C ILE A 98 2.65 -11.10 0.86
N LYS A 99 2.43 -12.30 1.42
CA LYS A 99 1.91 -13.48 0.70
C LYS A 99 0.84 -14.17 1.53
N ASN A 100 -0.37 -14.30 0.99
CA ASN A 100 -1.52 -14.88 1.67
C ASN A 100 -1.71 -14.31 3.09
N GLY A 101 -1.64 -12.98 3.20
CA GLY A 101 -1.71 -12.22 4.45
C GLY A 101 -0.54 -12.43 5.42
N GLU A 102 0.50 -13.18 5.05
CA GLU A 102 1.72 -13.33 5.83
C GLU A 102 2.76 -12.29 5.40
N VAL A 103 3.39 -11.67 6.40
CA VAL A 103 4.47 -10.69 6.21
C VAL A 103 5.80 -11.29 6.69
N THR A 104 6.78 -11.30 5.79
CA THR A 104 8.12 -11.86 5.99
C THR A 104 9.20 -10.91 5.48
N ASN A 105 10.38 -10.95 6.08
CA ASN A 105 11.55 -10.24 5.54
C ASN A 105 12.10 -10.97 4.30
N ALA A 106 12.76 -10.23 3.41
CA ALA A 106 13.45 -10.76 2.23
C ALA A 106 14.90 -11.14 2.52
#